data_AF-A0A6G4R6K8-F1
#
_entry.id   AF-A0A6G4R6K8-F1
#
_cell.length_a   1.000
_cell.length_b   1.000
_cell.length_c   1.000
_cell.angle_alpha   90.00
_cell.angle_beta   90.00
_cell.angle_gamma   90.00
#
_symmetry.space_group_name_H-M   'P 1'
#
loop_
_entity.id
_entity.type
_entity.pdbx_description
1 polymer ?
#
loop_
_entity_poly.entity_id
_entity_poly.type
_entity_poly.pdbx_seq_one_letter_code
_entity_poly.pdbx_strand_id
1 'polypeptide(L)'
;MVLLDGTFLFDLFDEDNDAIAALETFDWRDASVSLITVTELRRGLPEERHEEFDSILREVGVVPYTIDEGHCALQEHKRLAEDKKSVDNLDLMVAATAIIADEPILTREPETYEPTQAETQSY
;
A
#
# COMPACT_ATOMS: atom_id res chain seq x y z
N MET A 1 3.77 -2.50 12.64
CA MET A 1 2.57 -2.53 11.78
C MET A 1 3.05 -2.62 10.33
N VAL A 2 2.21 -3.05 9.39
CA VAL A 2 2.54 -3.13 7.96
C VAL A 2 1.48 -2.42 7.13
N LEU A 3 1.90 -1.70 6.10
CA LEU A 3 0.99 -1.09 5.13
C LEU A 3 0.76 -2.08 3.98
N LEU A 4 -0.46 -2.58 3.86
CA LEU A 4 -0.86 -3.50 2.79
C LEU A 4 -0.99 -2.75 1.47
N ASP A 5 -0.25 -3.18 0.45
CA ASP A 5 -0.32 -2.59 -0.88
C ASP A 5 -1.44 -3.19 -1.75
N GLY A 6 -1.60 -2.65 -2.96
CA GLY A 6 -2.62 -3.11 -3.89
C GLY A 6 -2.40 -4.55 -4.36
N THR A 7 -1.14 -4.94 -4.61
CA THR A 7 -0.80 -6.30 -5.09
C THR A 7 -1.18 -7.36 -4.07
N PHE A 8 -0.87 -7.14 -2.79
CA PHE A 8 -1.25 -8.04 -1.71
C PHE A 8 -2.76 -8.21 -1.58
N LEU A 9 -3.50 -7.10 -1.65
CA LEU A 9 -4.95 -7.15 -1.50
C LEU A 9 -5.62 -7.80 -2.73
N PHE A 10 -5.12 -7.57 -3.95
CA PHE A 10 -5.60 -8.29 -5.13
C PHE A 10 -5.31 -9.79 -5.05
N ASP A 11 -4.10 -10.18 -4.65
CA ASP A 11 -3.72 -11.58 -4.49
C ASP A 11 -4.59 -12.29 -3.44
N LEU A 12 -4.90 -11.61 -2.33
CA LEU A 12 -5.86 -12.13 -1.34
C LEU A 12 -7.26 -12.32 -1.93
N PHE A 13 -7.73 -11.40 -2.78
CA PHE A 13 -9.03 -11.53 -3.44
C PHE A 13 -9.09 -12.68 -4.45
N ASP A 14 -7.95 -13.03 -5.04
CA ASP A 14 -7.77 -14.13 -5.99
C ASP A 14 -7.42 -15.46 -5.30
N GLU A 15 -7.45 -15.50 -3.96
CA GLU A 15 -7.11 -16.66 -3.12
C GLU A 15 -5.70 -17.20 -3.38
N ASP A 16 -4.75 -16.30 -3.65
CA ASP A 16 -3.35 -16.65 -3.85
C ASP A 16 -2.73 -17.24 -2.56
N ASN A 17 -2.06 -18.38 -2.70
CA ASN A 17 -1.54 -19.12 -1.55
C ASN A 17 -0.43 -18.39 -0.80
N ASP A 18 0.40 -17.62 -1.51
CA ASP A 18 1.52 -16.91 -0.89
C ASP A 18 0.99 -15.71 -0.10
N ALA A 19 0.00 -14.99 -0.64
CA ALA A 19 -0.68 -13.92 0.09
C ALA A 19 -1.43 -14.44 1.32
N ILE A 20 -2.13 -15.57 1.20
CA ILE A 20 -2.81 -16.23 2.34
C ILE A 20 -1.79 -16.66 3.40
N ALA A 21 -0.65 -17.25 2.99
CA ALA A 21 0.40 -17.64 3.92
C ALA A 21 1.01 -16.44 4.63
N ALA A 22 1.14 -15.29 3.94
CA ALA A 22 1.66 -14.07 4.52
C ALA A 22 0.80 -13.55 5.68
N LEU A 23 -0.53 -13.78 5.66
CA LEU A 23 -1.42 -13.40 6.77
C LEU A 23 -1.04 -14.09 8.09
N GLU A 24 -0.32 -15.21 8.05
CA GLU A 24 0.15 -15.88 9.27
C GLU A 24 1.38 -15.18 9.88
N THR A 25 1.99 -14.22 9.18
CA THR A 25 3.24 -13.56 9.59
C THR A 25 3.04 -12.29 10.41
N PHE A 26 1.81 -11.77 10.49
CA PHE A 26 1.46 -10.58 11.27
C PHE A 26 0.04 -10.68 11.88
N ASP A 27 -0.24 -9.92 12.94
CA ASP A 27 -1.63 -9.75 13.43
C ASP A 27 -2.34 -8.74 12.54
N TRP A 28 -3.56 -9.03 12.09
CA TRP A 28 -4.36 -8.11 11.27
C TRP A 28 -4.61 -6.76 11.94
N ARG A 29 -4.54 -6.69 13.27
CA ARG A 29 -4.63 -5.42 14.03
C ARG A 29 -3.39 -4.55 13.88
N ASP A 30 -2.28 -5.16 13.50
CA ASP A 30 -1.02 -4.49 13.17
C ASP A 30 -0.89 -4.28 11.66
N ALA A 31 -1.98 -4.35 10.90
CA ALA A 31 -2.02 -4.05 9.48
C ALA A 31 -2.87 -2.80 9.20
N SER A 32 -2.42 -2.03 8.21
CA SER A 32 -3.14 -0.87 7.73
C SER A 32 -3.15 -0.85 6.20
N VAL A 33 -3.97 0.00 5.59
CA VAL A 33 -4.03 0.19 4.14
C VAL A 33 -4.12 1.69 3.82
N SER A 34 -3.42 2.15 2.80
CA SER A 34 -3.52 3.55 2.36
C SER A 34 -4.89 3.82 1.74
N LEU A 35 -5.47 4.99 2.02
CA LEU A 35 -6.67 5.46 1.34
C LEU A 35 -6.50 5.51 -0.20
N ILE A 36 -5.27 5.69 -0.68
CA ILE A 36 -4.95 5.66 -2.11
C ILE A 36 -5.20 4.25 -2.66
N THR A 37 -4.59 3.24 -2.04
CA THR A 37 -4.80 1.82 -2.38
C THR A 37 -6.27 1.42 -2.30
N VAL A 38 -7.00 1.86 -1.27
CA VAL A 38 -8.45 1.63 -1.14
C VAL A 38 -9.21 2.16 -2.36
N THR A 39 -8.86 3.35 -2.82
CA THR A 39 -9.50 4.00 -3.98
C THR A 39 -9.22 3.22 -5.27
N GLU A 40 -7.99 2.74 -5.44
CA GLU A 40 -7.59 1.96 -6.61
C GLU A 40 -8.28 0.59 -6.67
N LEU A 41 -8.30 -0.13 -5.55
CA LEU A 41 -8.98 -1.41 -5.42
C LEU A 41 -10.48 -1.27 -5.68
N ARG A 42 -11.14 -0.28 -5.06
CA ARG A 42 -12.57 -0.06 -5.26
C ARG A 42 -12.92 0.25 -6.72
N ARG A 43 -12.02 0.91 -7.46
CA ARG A 43 -12.18 1.18 -8.89
C ARG A 43 -12.01 -0.10 -9.74
N GLY A 44 -11.13 -1.01 -9.33
CA GLY A 44 -10.86 -2.27 -10.04
C GLY A 44 -11.86 -3.39 -9.71
N LEU A 45 -12.50 -3.34 -8.55
CA LEU A 45 -13.40 -4.37 -8.06
C LEU A 45 -14.80 -4.30 -8.72
N PRO A 46 -15.40 -5.45 -9.09
CA PRO A 46 -16.81 -5.53 -9.47
C PRO A 46 -17.72 -5.01 -8.34
N GLU A 47 -18.85 -4.38 -8.71
CA GLU A 47 -19.78 -3.75 -7.77
C GLU A 47 -20.31 -4.73 -6.72
N GLU A 48 -20.51 -5.99 -7.10
CA GLU A 48 -20.94 -7.07 -6.20
C GLU A 48 -19.94 -7.39 -5.08
N ARG A 49 -18.65 -7.02 -5.23
CA ARG A 49 -17.61 -7.22 -4.19
C ARG A 49 -17.40 -5.98 -3.32
N HIS A 50 -18.08 -4.86 -3.57
CA HIS A 50 -17.85 -3.62 -2.81
C HIS A 50 -18.23 -3.74 -1.34
N GLU A 51 -19.34 -4.41 -1.01
CA GLU A 51 -19.77 -4.60 0.39
C GLU A 51 -18.81 -5.50 1.18
N GLU A 52 -18.32 -6.57 0.53
CA GLU A 52 -17.31 -7.47 1.09
C GLU A 52 -16.01 -6.71 1.41
N PHE A 53 -15.53 -5.93 0.44
CA PHE A 53 -14.34 -5.10 0.61
C PHE A 53 -14.51 -4.04 1.71
N ASP A 54 -15.64 -3.31 1.72
CA ASP A 54 -15.94 -2.32 2.75
C ASP A 54 -16.02 -2.94 4.16
N SER A 55 -16.37 -4.23 4.28
CA SER A 55 -16.33 -4.95 5.55
C SER A 55 -14.90 -5.25 6.01
N ILE A 56 -14.02 -5.65 5.10
CA ILE A 56 -12.59 -5.89 5.39
C ILE A 56 -11.92 -4.60 5.86
N LEU A 57 -12.21 -3.48 5.20
CA LEU A 57 -11.67 -2.16 5.56
C LEU A 57 -12.15 -1.62 6.91
N ARG A 58 -13.16 -2.22 7.54
CA ARG A 58 -13.55 -1.87 8.93
C ARG A 58 -12.70 -2.58 9.96
N GLU A 59 -12.13 -3.72 9.60
CA GLU A 59 -11.24 -4.49 10.46
C GLU A 59 -9.79 -4.02 10.29
N VAL A 60 -9.37 -3.72 9.06
CA VAL A 60 -8.04 -3.17 8.77
C VAL A 60 -8.04 -1.65 8.92
N GLY A 61 -7.02 -1.08 9.59
CA GLY A 61 -6.92 0.38 9.71
C GLY A 61 -6.71 1.05 8.35
N VAL A 62 -7.43 2.13 8.04
CA VAL A 62 -7.19 2.91 6.83
C VAL A 62 -6.40 4.17 7.16
N VAL A 63 -5.20 4.30 6.57
CA VAL A 63 -4.35 5.48 6.73
C VAL A 63 -4.80 6.57 5.76
N PRO A 64 -5.19 7.76 6.25
CA PRO A 64 -5.62 8.85 5.39
C PRO A 64 -4.45 9.41 4.59
N TYR A 65 -4.74 9.94 3.39
CA TYR A 65 -3.77 10.73 2.64
C TYR A 65 -4.03 12.22 2.85
N THR A 66 -3.12 12.90 3.55
CA THR A 66 -3.26 14.30 3.97
C THR A 66 -2.17 15.18 3.35
N ILE A 67 -2.02 16.40 3.88
CA ILE A 67 -0.99 17.34 3.44
C ILE A 67 0.42 16.80 3.75
N ASP A 68 0.58 16.05 4.85
CA ASP A 68 1.90 15.57 5.27
C ASP A 68 2.44 14.49 4.32
N GLU A 69 1.59 13.52 3.95
CA GLU A 69 1.91 12.53 2.93
C GLU A 69 2.09 13.20 1.56
N GLY A 70 1.30 14.23 1.24
CA GLY A 70 1.47 15.08 0.06
C GLY A 70 2.84 15.75 -0.04
N HIS A 71 3.31 16.32 1.06
CA HIS A 71 4.63 16.93 1.13
C HIS A 71 5.75 15.90 1.04
N CYS A 72 5.60 14.75 1.71
CA CYS A 72 6.54 13.65 1.62
C CYS A 72 6.67 13.13 0.18
N ALA A 73 5.55 12.88 -0.50
CA ALA A 73 5.55 12.44 -1.91
C ALA A 73 6.25 13.46 -2.82
N LEU A 74 6.01 14.76 -2.63
CA LEU A 74 6.69 15.80 -3.41
C LEU A 74 8.20 15.84 -3.15
N GLN A 75 8.64 15.62 -1.91
CA GLN A 75 10.06 15.57 -1.56
C GLN A 75 10.72 14.36 -2.23
N GLU A 76 10.10 13.18 -2.14
CA GLU A 76 10.59 11.97 -2.79
C GLU A 76 10.61 12.11 -4.32
N HIS A 77 9.58 12.68 -4.93
CA HIS A 77 9.55 12.97 -6.37
C HIS A 77 10.75 13.82 -6.80
N LYS A 78 11.08 14.88 -6.04
CA LYS A 78 12.23 15.75 -6.34
C LYS A 78 13.55 15.00 -6.21
N ARG A 79 13.72 14.22 -5.14
CA ARG A 79 14.91 13.40 -4.91
C ARG A 79 15.11 12.38 -6.05
N LEU A 80 14.06 11.68 -6.44
CA LEU A 80 14.09 10.72 -7.56
C LEU A 80 14.47 11.40 -8.88
N ALA A 81 13.92 12.59 -9.14
CA ALA A 81 14.23 13.36 -10.35
C ALA A 81 15.72 13.78 -10.42
N GLU A 82 16.34 14.13 -9.28
CA GLU A 82 17.78 14.41 -9.20
C GLU A 82 18.62 13.18 -9.59
N ASP A 83 18.15 11.99 -9.22
CA ASP A 83 18.79 10.69 -9.53
C ASP A 83 18.37 10.11 -10.90
N LYS A 84 17.56 10.84 -11.69
CA LYS A 84 16.96 10.37 -12.96
C LYS A 84 16.16 9.06 -12.82
N LYS A 85 15.59 8.83 -11.64
CA LYS A 85 14.65 7.74 -11.37
C LYS A 85 13.22 8.29 -11.40
N SER A 86 12.25 7.40 -11.55
CA SER A 86 10.83 7.73 -11.46
C SER A 86 10.07 6.54 -10.90
N VAL A 87 9.04 6.85 -10.12
CA VAL A 87 8.02 5.92 -9.62
C VAL A 87 6.67 6.48 -10.08
N ASP A 88 5.66 5.63 -10.30
CA ASP A 88 4.32 6.12 -10.63
C ASP A 88 3.80 7.05 -9.52
N ASN A 89 2.94 8.00 -9.87
CA ASN A 89 2.44 8.95 -8.88
C ASN A 89 1.63 8.28 -7.77
N LEU A 90 0.82 7.25 -8.08
CA LEU A 90 0.02 6.56 -7.08
C LEU A 90 0.90 5.73 -6.15
N ASP A 91 1.86 4.98 -6.70
CA ASP A 91 2.86 4.24 -5.93
C ASP A 91 3.69 5.17 -5.04
N LEU A 92 4.05 6.35 -5.54
CA LEU A 92 4.77 7.35 -4.75
C LEU A 92 3.92 7.94 -3.60
N MET A 93 2.61 8.07 -3.80
CA MET A 93 1.69 8.47 -2.74
C MET A 93 1.53 7.37 -1.68
N VAL A 94 1.51 6.10 -2.07
CA VAL A 94 1.54 4.96 -1.14
C VAL A 94 2.87 4.92 -0.38
N ALA A 95 4.00 5.07 -1.06
CA ALA A 95 5.32 5.16 -0.44
C ALA A 95 5.40 6.28 0.59
N ALA A 96 4.89 7.46 0.26
CA ALA A 96 4.84 8.58 1.19
C ALA A 96 3.94 8.30 2.40
N THR A 97 2.83 7.57 2.21
CA THR A 97 1.97 7.12 3.31
C THR A 97 2.74 6.22 4.27
N ALA A 98 3.45 5.22 3.73
CA ALA A 98 4.29 4.30 4.50
C ALA A 98 5.40 5.02 5.28
N ILE A 99 6.10 5.97 4.64
CA ILE A 99 7.16 6.75 5.26
C ILE A 99 6.63 7.59 6.43
N ILE A 100 5.48 8.26 6.27
CA ILE A 100 4.90 9.08 7.34
C ILE A 100 4.33 8.22 8.48
N ALA A 101 3.75 7.07 8.15
CA ALA A 101 3.20 6.13 9.13
C ALA A 101 4.28 5.32 9.88
N ASP A 102 5.53 5.29 9.37
CA ASP A 102 6.61 4.41 9.85
C ASP A 102 6.22 2.93 9.76
N GLU A 103 5.60 2.55 8.63
CA GLU A 103 5.11 1.21 8.36
C GLU A 103 5.74 0.66 7.07
N PRO A 104 6.42 -0.49 7.09
CA PRO A 104 6.90 -1.13 5.87
C PRO A 104 5.73 -1.55 4.98
N ILE A 105 5.91 -1.42 3.68
CA ILE A 105 4.93 -1.82 2.66
C ILE A 105 5.02 -3.32 2.45
N LEU A 106 3.93 -4.05 2.67
CA LEU A 106 3.80 -5.46 2.29
C LEU A 106 3.36 -5.55 0.83
N THR A 107 4.22 -6.10 -0.03
CA THR A 107 4.03 -6.10 -1.49
C THR A 107 4.68 -7.31 -2.14
N ARG A 108 4.13 -7.77 -3.27
CA ARG A 108 4.81 -8.75 -4.14
C ARG A 108 5.93 -8.12 -4.98
N GLU A 109 5.86 -6.81 -5.21
CA GLU A 109 6.73 -6.05 -6.13
C GLU A 109 7.56 -5.00 -5.37
N PRO A 110 8.52 -5.40 -4.51
CA PRO A 110 9.31 -4.45 -3.74
C PRO A 110 10.12 -3.48 -4.62
N GLU A 111 10.49 -3.90 -5.83
CA GLU A 111 11.21 -3.08 -6.81
C GLU A 111 10.45 -1.80 -7.23
N THR A 112 9.12 -1.81 -7.10
CA THR A 112 8.27 -0.62 -7.36
C THR A 112 8.63 0.51 -6.39
N TYR A 113 8.98 0.17 -5.15
CA TYR A 113 9.27 1.11 -4.09
C TYR A 113 10.75 1.26 -3.76
N GLU A 114 11.62 0.34 -4.22
CA GLU A 114 13.09 0.40 -4.06
C GLU A 114 13.72 1.78 -4.38
N PRO A 115 13.25 2.55 -5.37
CA PRO A 115 13.77 3.89 -5.62
C PRO A 115 13.49 4.88 -4.49
N THR A 116 12.40 4.70 -3.75
CA THR A 116 11.90 5.56 -2.66
C THR A 116 12.64 5.32 -1.35
N GLN A 117 12.29 6.07 -0.30
CA GLN A 117 12.76 5.84 1.06
C GLN A 117 11.84 4.91 1.89
N ALA A 118 10.74 4.42 1.32
CA ALA A 118 9.85 3.51 2.03
C ALA A 118 10.54 2.15 2.28
N GLU A 119 10.32 1.58 3.46
CA GLU A 119 10.70 0.21 3.72
C GLU A 119 9.70 -0.75 3.07
N THR A 120 10.19 -1.88 2.57
CA THR A 120 9.35 -2.91 1.94
C THR A 120 9.58 -4.26 2.57
N GLN A 121 8.51 -5.04 2.67
CA GLN A 121 8.52 -6.46 3.01
C GLN A 121 7.85 -7.23 1.86
N SER A 122 8.55 -8.20 1.30
CA SER A 122 7.97 -9.13 0.34
C SER A 122 7.35 -10.34 1.03
N TYR A 123 6.36 -10.95 0.39
CA TYR A 123 5.78 -12.23 0.80
C TYR A 123 5.85 -13.28 -0.31
#